data_AF-A0A7C2ZH88-F1
#
_entry.id   AF-A0A7C2ZH88-F1
#
_cell.length_a   1.000
_cell.length_b   1.000
_cell.length_c   1.000
_cell.angle_alpha   90.00
_cell.angle_beta   90.00
_cell.angle_gamma   90.00
#
_symmetry.space_group_name_H-M   'P 1'
#
loop_
_entity.id
_entity.type
_entity.pdbx_description
1 polymer ?
#
loop_
_entity_poly.entity_id
_entity_poly.type
_entity_poly.pdbx_seq_one_letter_code
_entity_poly.pdbx_strand_id
1 'polypeptide(L)'
;NVMSRSWRNVLADYSLWWIMGLWNHYLYTGEDRWIHRYYPEASRIILAHMEYVNERGLIENMPYRPFIDWAAVDRRGECATFNAIFYGALEAFAEMARLKGDSHTLGWVEESMSLLRENFQGRFFDPKRGCFADANIDGKLSEMTSEHANAAAIRWGLCDEEVARKVIENIWEKRNVRATEAQPFFTLVVLNALDRVGRFDLALKLIRERWGRRMIDRGASSTYEEWYQNGSWRSGSFVGFLRSHSHAWSASPAEFLIRNLIGLEILEPGCRKVRVRPRETPFNYSVTFPTPLGNIQVTNRDGEITIQAPEEITVVRRD
;
A
#
# COMPACT_ATOMS: atom_id res chain seq x y z
N ASN A 1 -13.52 -5.58 17.21
CA ASN A 1 -13.80 -4.14 17.04
C ASN A 1 -15.00 -3.75 17.87
N VAL A 2 -14.77 -3.21 19.07
CA VAL A 2 -15.84 -2.64 19.91
C VAL A 2 -15.91 -1.16 19.54
N MET A 3 -17.00 -0.73 18.90
CA MET A 3 -17.19 0.69 18.60
C MET A 3 -17.33 1.45 19.92
N SER A 4 -16.28 2.15 20.34
CA SER A 4 -16.35 3.08 21.46
C SER A 4 -16.59 4.49 20.93
N ARG A 5 -17.50 5.27 21.54
CA ARG A 5 -17.63 6.73 21.31
C ARG A 5 -16.39 7.54 21.74
N SER A 6 -15.31 6.87 22.12
CA SER A 6 -14.06 7.48 22.53
C SER A 6 -13.15 7.65 21.32
N TRP A 7 -12.79 8.89 21.00
CA TRP A 7 -11.78 9.23 20.00
C TRP A 7 -10.37 8.72 20.36
N ARG A 8 -10.18 8.13 21.56
CA ARG A 8 -8.92 7.53 22.01
C ARG A 8 -8.45 6.33 21.18
N ASN A 9 -9.34 5.73 20.39
CA ASN A 9 -9.06 4.56 19.55
C ASN A 9 -9.14 4.87 18.04
N VAL A 10 -9.11 6.15 17.65
CA VAL A 10 -9.13 6.55 16.24
C VAL A 10 -7.76 6.27 15.63
N LEU A 11 -7.75 5.50 14.56
CA LEU A 11 -6.56 5.23 13.76
C LEU A 11 -6.66 6.11 12.51
N ALA A 12 -5.94 7.23 12.51
CA ALA A 12 -6.09 8.26 11.48
C ALA A 12 -5.83 7.70 10.07
N ASP A 13 -4.76 6.93 9.91
CA ASP A 13 -4.39 6.25 8.68
C ASP A 13 -5.41 5.19 8.21
N TYR A 14 -6.16 4.54 9.11
CA TYR A 14 -7.21 3.59 8.71
C TYR A 14 -8.38 4.28 8.00
N SER A 15 -8.67 5.53 8.33
CA SER A 15 -9.67 6.29 7.60
C SER A 15 -9.22 6.61 6.17
N LEU A 16 -7.91 6.76 5.96
CA LEU A 16 -7.30 6.94 4.63
C LEU A 16 -7.32 5.64 3.82
N TRP A 17 -7.03 4.49 4.47
CA TRP A 17 -7.23 3.17 3.88
C TRP A 17 -8.67 2.92 3.43
N TRP A 18 -9.65 3.42 4.20
CA TRP A 18 -11.06 3.32 3.82
C TRP A 18 -11.39 4.11 2.54
N ILE A 19 -10.82 5.31 2.36
CA ILE A 19 -10.99 6.10 1.12
C ILE A 19 -10.41 5.35 -0.09
N MET A 20 -9.18 4.85 0.02
CA MET A 20 -8.57 4.03 -1.04
C MET A 20 -9.40 2.77 -1.33
N GLY A 21 -9.90 2.11 -0.28
CA GLY A 21 -10.76 0.93 -0.40
C GLY A 21 -12.09 1.24 -1.09
N LEU A 22 -12.71 2.38 -0.80
CA LEU A 22 -13.95 2.83 -1.43
C LEU A 22 -13.78 3.06 -2.93
N TRP A 23 -12.69 3.71 -3.35
CA TRP A 23 -12.36 3.89 -4.76
C TRP A 23 -12.10 2.54 -5.45
N ASN A 24 -11.28 1.68 -4.85
CA ASN A 24 -10.98 0.35 -5.40
C ASN A 24 -12.23 -0.54 -5.51
N HIS A 25 -13.15 -0.44 -4.54
CA HIS A 25 -14.44 -1.12 -4.60
C HIS A 25 -15.26 -0.65 -5.82
N TYR A 26 -15.34 0.66 -6.05
CA TYR A 26 -16.00 1.21 -7.23
C TYR A 26 -15.32 0.74 -8.53
N LEU A 27 -14.00 0.82 -8.64
CA LEU A 27 -13.28 0.34 -9.83
C LEU A 27 -13.59 -1.13 -10.12
N TYR A 28 -13.60 -1.99 -9.09
CA TYR A 28 -13.88 -3.41 -9.27
C TYR A 28 -15.34 -3.71 -9.59
N THR A 29 -16.29 -3.08 -8.89
CA THR A 29 -17.73 -3.40 -8.99
C THR A 29 -18.49 -2.61 -10.05
N GLY A 30 -18.03 -1.40 -10.36
CA GLY A 30 -18.75 -0.43 -11.21
C GLY A 30 -19.88 0.31 -10.49
N GLU A 31 -20.06 0.08 -9.18
CA GLU A 31 -21.17 0.65 -8.41
C GLU A 31 -20.91 2.09 -7.94
N ASP A 32 -21.12 3.06 -8.82
CA ASP A 32 -20.94 4.51 -8.55
C ASP A 32 -21.82 5.04 -7.40
N ARG A 33 -22.97 4.39 -7.13
CA ARG A 33 -23.87 4.72 -6.01
C ARG A 33 -23.15 4.84 -4.68
N TRP A 34 -22.10 4.04 -4.45
CA TRP A 34 -21.33 4.08 -3.23
C TRP A 34 -20.43 5.32 -3.15
N ILE A 35 -19.85 5.74 -4.28
CA ILE A 35 -19.12 7.00 -4.34
C ILE A 35 -20.08 8.17 -4.12
N HIS A 36 -21.24 8.19 -4.77
CA HIS A 36 -22.23 9.24 -4.57
C HIS A 36 -22.73 9.34 -3.12
N ARG A 37 -22.91 8.19 -2.46
CA ARG A 37 -23.34 8.14 -1.06
C ARG A 37 -22.27 8.61 -0.09
N TYR A 38 -21.02 8.18 -0.29
CA TYR A 38 -19.96 8.33 0.70
C TYR A 38 -18.93 9.43 0.38
N TYR A 39 -19.06 10.12 -0.76
CA TYR A 39 -18.22 11.25 -1.10
C TYR A 39 -18.20 12.33 0.00
N PRO A 40 -19.33 12.74 0.62
CA PRO A 40 -19.29 13.70 1.73
C PRO A 40 -18.49 13.22 2.95
N GLU A 41 -18.54 11.93 3.28
CA GLU A 41 -17.76 11.34 4.37
C GLU A 41 -16.26 11.28 4.03
N ALA A 42 -15.92 10.91 2.78
CA ALA A 42 -14.54 10.96 2.30
C ALA A 42 -13.99 12.39 2.35
N SER A 43 -14.76 13.39 1.91
CA SER A 43 -14.39 14.80 2.00
C SER A 43 -14.12 15.23 3.44
N ARG A 44 -14.99 14.87 4.40
CA ARG A 44 -14.79 15.20 5.82
C ARG A 44 -13.53 14.57 6.39
N ILE A 45 -13.21 13.33 6.01
CA ILE A 45 -11.99 12.66 6.44
C ILE A 45 -10.77 13.40 5.88
N ILE A 46 -10.73 13.72 4.59
CA ILE A 46 -9.60 14.44 3.99
C ILE A 46 -9.45 15.82 4.63
N LEU A 47 -10.53 16.59 4.75
CA LEU A 47 -10.50 17.93 5.38
C LEU A 47 -9.99 17.87 6.82
N ALA A 48 -10.36 16.85 7.60
CA ALA A 48 -9.83 16.67 8.95
C ALA A 48 -8.32 16.38 8.99
N HIS A 49 -7.73 15.81 7.94
CA HIS A 49 -6.27 15.67 7.83
C HIS A 49 -5.62 16.97 7.34
N MET A 50 -6.28 17.71 6.44
CA MET A 50 -5.80 19.00 5.92
C MET A 50 -5.58 20.05 7.01
N GLU A 51 -6.29 19.99 8.14
CA GLU A 51 -6.05 20.85 9.31
C GLU A 51 -4.63 20.74 9.89
N TYR A 52 -3.93 19.65 9.59
CA TYR A 52 -2.58 19.35 10.08
C TYR A 52 -1.53 19.33 8.96
N VAL A 53 -1.92 19.74 7.75
CA VAL A 53 -1.00 19.86 6.61
C VAL A 53 -0.26 21.19 6.71
N ASN A 54 1.07 21.12 6.76
CA ASN A 54 1.94 22.29 6.78
C ASN A 54 2.16 22.87 5.36
N GLU A 55 2.94 23.94 5.27
CA GLU A 55 3.26 24.65 4.01
C GLU A 55 4.00 23.78 2.97
N ARG A 56 4.50 22.61 3.37
CA ARG A 56 5.15 21.64 2.47
C ARG A 56 4.17 20.59 1.93
N GLY A 57 2.87 20.70 2.23
CA GLY A 57 1.88 19.70 1.86
C GLY A 57 1.96 18.42 2.70
N LEU A 58 2.69 18.44 3.84
CA LEU A 58 2.88 17.26 4.71
C LEU A 58 2.04 17.39 5.97
N ILE A 59 1.38 16.31 6.37
CA ILE A 59 0.80 16.16 7.70
C ILE A 59 1.94 16.17 8.73
N GLU A 60 1.80 17.05 9.71
CA GLU A 60 2.74 17.25 10.79
C GLU A 60 2.01 17.35 12.14
N ASN A 61 2.50 16.63 13.16
CA ASN A 61 2.03 16.73 14.54
C ASN A 61 0.51 16.54 14.75
N MET A 62 -0.16 15.75 13.90
CA MET A 62 -1.56 15.37 14.11
C MET A 62 -1.74 14.69 15.48
N PRO A 63 -2.69 15.14 16.32
CA PRO A 63 -2.83 14.66 17.70
C PRO A 63 -3.34 13.22 17.79
N TYR A 64 -3.87 12.68 16.69
CA TYR A 64 -4.30 11.30 16.57
C TYR A 64 -3.17 10.43 16.05
N ARG A 65 -2.82 9.39 16.79
CA ARG A 65 -1.70 8.52 16.43
C ARG A 65 -2.02 7.71 15.17
N PRO A 66 -1.21 7.79 14.10
CA PRO A 66 -1.35 6.87 12.98
C PRO A 66 -0.92 5.47 13.43
N PHE A 67 -1.75 4.46 13.15
CA PHE A 67 -1.47 3.06 13.43
C PHE A 67 -0.24 2.61 12.64
N ILE A 68 -0.30 2.73 11.31
CA ILE A 68 0.64 2.23 10.31
C ILE A 68 0.74 0.71 10.33
N ASP A 69 1.24 0.17 11.44
CA ASP A 69 1.43 -1.26 11.65
C ASP A 69 1.72 -1.59 13.12
N TRP A 70 1.70 -2.87 13.47
CA TRP A 70 2.24 -3.39 14.74
C TRP A 70 3.77 -3.44 14.73
N ALA A 71 4.39 -2.31 14.42
CA ALA A 71 5.83 -2.16 14.28
C ALA A 71 6.35 -0.90 14.97
N ALA A 72 7.63 -0.96 15.36
CA ALA A 72 8.39 0.16 15.89
C ALA A 72 8.78 1.10 14.74
N VAL A 73 7.83 1.94 14.34
CA VAL A 73 7.98 3.02 13.35
C VAL A 73 7.91 4.36 14.08
N ASP A 74 8.82 5.27 13.75
CA ASP A 74 8.78 6.63 14.27
C ASP A 74 7.64 7.43 13.63
N ARG A 75 6.82 8.06 14.47
CA ARG A 75 5.56 8.71 14.08
C ARG A 75 5.52 10.19 14.45
N ARG A 76 6.63 10.73 14.94
CA ARG A 76 6.74 12.12 15.43
C ARG A 76 6.91 13.10 14.28
N GLY A 77 6.58 14.38 14.51
CA GLY A 77 6.77 15.43 13.51
C GLY A 77 6.06 15.11 12.21
N GLU A 78 6.79 15.22 11.11
CA GLU A 78 6.39 14.72 9.81
C GLU A 78 6.72 13.22 9.74
N CYS A 79 5.71 12.36 9.66
CA CYS A 79 5.90 10.91 9.51
C CYS A 79 5.87 10.50 8.03
N ALA A 80 6.94 9.89 7.53
CA ALA A 80 7.10 9.54 6.13
C ALA A 80 6.02 8.55 5.66
N THR A 81 5.79 7.47 6.40
CA THR A 81 4.77 6.47 6.03
C THR A 81 3.37 7.08 6.05
N PHE A 82 3.05 7.88 7.07
CA PHE A 82 1.71 8.45 7.18
C PHE A 82 1.41 9.42 6.03
N ASN A 83 2.38 10.26 5.68
CA ASN A 83 2.28 11.16 4.53
C ASN A 83 2.16 10.42 3.20
N ALA A 84 2.83 9.27 3.05
CA ALA A 84 2.70 8.45 1.85
C ALA A 84 1.32 7.76 1.74
N ILE A 85 0.75 7.29 2.86
CA ILE A 85 -0.63 6.79 2.91
C ILE A 85 -1.62 7.91 2.59
N PHE A 86 -1.39 9.11 3.13
CA PHE A 86 -2.20 10.29 2.84
C PHE A 86 -2.17 10.66 1.36
N TYR A 87 -1.00 10.63 0.73
CA TYR A 87 -0.88 10.80 -0.71
C TYR A 87 -1.74 9.80 -1.50
N GLY A 88 -1.68 8.51 -1.14
CA GLY A 88 -2.52 7.49 -1.77
C GLY A 88 -4.02 7.71 -1.59
N ALA A 89 -4.44 8.26 -0.45
CA ALA A 89 -5.84 8.63 -0.22
C ALA A 89 -6.25 9.88 -1.00
N LEU A 90 -5.36 10.87 -1.15
CA LEU A 90 -5.58 12.03 -2.02
C LEU A 90 -5.71 11.61 -3.49
N GLU A 91 -4.89 10.67 -3.98
CA GLU A 91 -5.05 10.10 -5.33
C GLU A 91 -6.45 9.52 -5.53
N ALA A 92 -6.89 8.64 -4.63
CA ALA A 92 -8.22 8.05 -4.68
C ALA A 92 -9.33 9.11 -4.59
N PHE A 93 -9.17 10.11 -3.72
CA PHE A 93 -10.16 11.17 -3.53
C PHE A 93 -10.23 12.12 -4.73
N ALA A 94 -9.11 12.42 -5.40
CA ALA A 94 -9.07 13.18 -6.65
C ALA A 94 -9.88 12.48 -7.73
N GLU A 95 -9.76 11.16 -7.88
CA GLU A 95 -10.58 10.41 -8.83
C GLU A 95 -12.07 10.45 -8.48
N MET A 96 -12.43 10.40 -7.19
CA MET A 96 -13.82 10.59 -6.77
C MET A 96 -14.33 11.99 -7.14
N ALA A 97 -13.53 13.04 -6.93
CA ALA A 97 -13.90 14.41 -7.29
C ALA A 97 -14.09 14.56 -8.80
N ARG A 98 -13.22 13.94 -9.63
CA ARG A 98 -13.38 13.87 -11.09
C ARG A 98 -14.69 13.19 -11.48
N LEU A 99 -15.00 12.03 -10.91
CA LEU A 99 -16.27 11.32 -11.14
C LEU A 99 -17.48 12.18 -10.76
N LYS A 100 -17.37 12.97 -9.69
CA LYS A 100 -18.42 13.87 -9.20
C LYS A 100 -18.56 15.17 -10.01
N GLY A 101 -17.61 15.49 -10.89
CA GLY A 101 -17.54 16.80 -11.56
C GLY A 101 -17.24 17.95 -10.59
N ASP A 102 -16.64 17.67 -9.43
CA ASP A 102 -16.31 18.66 -8.40
C ASP A 102 -14.93 19.27 -8.68
N SER A 103 -14.88 20.19 -9.63
CA SER A 103 -13.64 20.83 -10.08
C SER A 103 -12.96 21.68 -9.01
N HIS A 104 -13.74 22.26 -8.08
CA HIS A 104 -13.19 23.03 -6.97
C HIS A 104 -12.40 22.13 -6.03
N THR A 105 -13.00 21.01 -5.61
CA THR A 105 -12.31 20.06 -4.74
C THR A 105 -11.11 19.43 -5.42
N LEU A 106 -11.26 19.06 -6.69
CA LEU A 106 -10.18 18.49 -7.47
C LEU A 106 -8.95 19.41 -7.52
N GLY A 107 -9.16 20.72 -7.77
CA GLY A 107 -8.05 21.67 -7.91
C GLY A 107 -7.17 21.76 -6.67
N TRP A 108 -7.74 21.93 -5.47
CA TRP A 108 -6.93 22.05 -4.26
C TRP A 108 -6.33 20.70 -3.82
N VAL A 109 -6.99 19.57 -4.12
CA VAL A 109 -6.43 18.23 -3.86
C VAL A 109 -5.20 17.98 -4.74
N GLU A 110 -5.26 18.32 -6.03
CA GLU A 110 -4.14 18.20 -6.95
C GLU A 110 -2.97 19.11 -6.55
N GLU A 111 -3.24 20.34 -6.11
CA GLU A 111 -2.23 21.25 -5.57
C GLU A 111 -1.55 20.67 -4.31
N SER A 112 -2.35 20.15 -3.36
CA SER A 112 -1.85 19.52 -2.13
C SER A 112 -0.97 18.30 -2.45
N MET A 113 -1.39 17.48 -3.42
CA MET A 113 -0.60 16.35 -3.90
C MET A 113 0.72 16.80 -4.53
N SER A 114 0.73 17.87 -5.33
CA SER A 114 1.97 18.39 -5.94
C SER A 114 2.97 18.81 -4.87
N LEU A 115 2.54 19.63 -3.90
CA LEU A 115 3.39 20.10 -2.80
C LEU A 115 3.96 18.93 -1.98
N LEU A 116 3.11 17.96 -1.62
CA LEU A 116 3.54 16.77 -0.88
C LEU A 116 4.60 16.01 -1.66
N ARG A 117 4.34 15.71 -2.94
CA ARG A 117 5.26 14.95 -3.80
C ARG A 117 6.61 15.66 -3.95
N GLU A 118 6.60 16.96 -4.21
CA GLU A 118 7.81 17.77 -4.39
C GLU A 118 8.68 17.80 -3.13
N ASN A 119 8.06 17.84 -1.94
CA ASN A 119 8.79 17.96 -0.68
C ASN A 119 9.17 16.60 -0.07
N PHE A 120 8.44 15.52 -0.35
CA PHE A 120 8.59 14.23 0.34
C PHE A 120 10.03 13.72 0.34
N GLN A 121 10.65 13.63 -0.84
CA GLN A 121 12.01 13.09 -0.95
C GLN A 121 13.02 13.93 -0.16
N GLY A 122 12.98 15.25 -0.31
CA GLY A 122 13.90 16.17 0.37
C GLY A 122 13.73 16.18 1.89
N ARG A 123 12.53 15.87 2.39
CA ARG A 123 12.23 15.84 3.84
C ARG A 123 12.64 14.54 4.51
N PHE A 124 12.65 13.41 3.81
CA PHE A 124 12.83 12.10 4.45
C PHE A 124 14.06 11.32 3.99
N PHE A 125 14.63 11.62 2.82
CA PHE A 125 15.76 10.84 2.30
C PHE A 125 17.05 11.14 3.07
N ASP A 126 17.67 10.10 3.62
CA ASP A 126 18.98 10.18 4.24
C ASP A 126 20.06 9.72 3.23
N PRO A 127 20.89 10.62 2.70
CA PRO A 127 21.91 10.25 1.72
C PRO A 127 23.02 9.35 2.31
N LYS A 128 23.26 9.41 3.63
CA LYS A 128 24.28 8.58 4.30
C LYS A 128 23.79 7.14 4.46
N ARG A 129 22.53 6.95 4.86
CA ARG A 129 21.91 5.61 4.92
C ARG A 129 21.50 5.09 3.55
N GLY A 130 21.29 5.98 2.58
CA GLY A 130 20.82 5.62 1.24
C GLY A 130 19.38 5.11 1.24
N CYS A 131 18.55 5.62 2.15
CA CYS A 131 17.15 5.26 2.30
C CYS A 131 16.36 6.37 3.01
N PHE A 132 15.04 6.21 3.11
CA PHE A 132 14.17 7.12 3.86
C PHE A 132 14.24 6.86 5.37
N ALA A 133 14.29 7.94 6.15
CA ALA A 133 14.01 7.93 7.58
C ALA A 133 12.50 7.84 7.82
N ASP A 134 12.11 7.30 8.98
CA ASP A 134 10.68 7.16 9.32
C ASP A 134 9.98 8.50 9.56
N ALA A 135 10.73 9.51 10.01
CA ALA A 135 10.19 10.80 10.36
C ALA A 135 11.22 11.93 10.22
N ASN A 136 10.73 13.16 10.16
CA ASN A 136 11.49 14.39 10.29
C ASN A 136 10.90 15.23 11.43
N ILE A 137 11.72 15.58 12.41
CA ILE A 137 11.33 16.38 13.59
C ILE A 137 12.15 17.66 13.54
N ASP A 138 11.50 18.78 13.25
CA ASP A 138 12.13 20.11 13.20
C ASP A 138 13.39 20.18 12.31
N GLY A 139 13.34 19.51 11.16
CA GLY A 139 14.45 19.46 10.20
C GLY A 139 15.47 18.35 10.48
N LYS A 140 15.34 17.61 11.59
CA LYS A 140 16.20 16.48 11.92
C LYS A 140 15.56 15.16 11.53
N LEU A 141 16.26 14.39 10.69
CA LEU A 141 15.85 13.03 10.32
C LEU A 141 15.86 12.11 11.55
N SER A 142 14.82 11.28 11.65
CA SER A 142 14.78 10.20 12.62
C SER A 142 15.92 9.20 12.38
N GLU A 143 16.49 8.69 13.46
CA GLU A 143 17.47 7.60 13.40
C GLU A 143 16.81 6.26 13.02
N MET A 144 15.48 6.18 13.10
CA MET A 144 14.72 4.99 12.71
C MET A 144 14.51 4.95 11.19
N THR A 145 14.56 3.72 10.68
CA THR A 145 14.27 3.38 9.28
C THR A 145 13.37 2.14 9.31
N SER A 146 12.38 2.11 8.44
CA SER A 146 11.44 1.00 8.31
C SER A 146 11.22 0.62 6.85
N GLU A 147 10.80 -0.63 6.63
CA GLU A 147 10.24 -1.05 5.35
C GLU A 147 9.01 -0.23 4.99
N HIS A 148 8.24 0.24 5.98
CA HIS A 148 7.01 1.01 5.78
C HIS A 148 7.26 2.31 5.05
N ALA A 149 8.14 3.18 5.58
CA ALA A 149 8.45 4.47 4.98
C ALA A 149 9.01 4.31 3.56
N ASN A 150 9.93 3.35 3.39
CA ASN A 150 10.64 3.13 2.15
C ASN A 150 9.77 2.50 1.07
N ALA A 151 9.00 1.46 1.41
CA ALA A 151 8.08 0.85 0.45
C ALA A 151 6.93 1.79 0.09
N ALA A 152 6.38 2.53 1.05
CA ALA A 152 5.32 3.50 0.80
C ALA A 152 5.79 4.59 -0.18
N ALA A 153 6.96 5.18 0.05
CA ALA A 153 7.55 6.18 -0.83
C ALA A 153 7.62 5.69 -2.28
N ILE A 154 8.13 4.47 -2.49
CA ILE A 154 8.24 3.86 -3.82
C ILE A 154 6.86 3.54 -4.39
N ARG A 155 5.99 2.89 -3.63
CA ARG A 155 4.65 2.45 -4.06
C ARG A 155 3.83 3.61 -4.62
N TRP A 156 3.88 4.77 -3.98
CA TRP A 156 3.13 5.96 -4.38
C TRP A 156 3.94 6.95 -5.24
N GLY A 157 5.16 6.59 -5.65
CA GLY A 157 5.96 7.41 -6.57
C GLY A 157 6.39 8.75 -5.97
N LEU A 158 6.70 8.76 -4.67
CA LEU A 158 7.16 9.93 -3.91
C LEU A 158 8.68 10.08 -3.89
N CYS A 159 9.35 9.32 -4.73
CA CYS A 159 10.78 9.41 -4.97
C CYS A 159 11.09 9.11 -6.43
N ASP A 160 12.23 9.60 -6.91
CA ASP A 160 12.71 9.27 -8.24
C ASP A 160 13.14 7.79 -8.36
N GLU A 161 13.30 7.32 -9.60
CA GLU A 161 13.63 5.91 -9.88
C GLU A 161 15.02 5.51 -9.41
N GLU A 162 15.97 6.45 -9.35
CA GLU A 162 17.34 6.19 -8.90
C GLU A 162 17.35 5.94 -7.38
N VAL A 163 16.68 6.81 -6.63
CA VAL A 163 16.46 6.68 -5.20
C VAL A 163 15.68 5.41 -4.89
N ALA A 164 14.62 5.08 -5.65
CA ALA A 164 13.87 3.85 -5.46
C ALA A 164 14.75 2.60 -5.60
N ARG A 165 15.59 2.54 -6.65
CA ARG A 165 16.54 1.43 -6.86
C ARG A 165 17.54 1.32 -5.71
N LYS A 166 18.12 2.45 -5.27
CA LYS A 166 19.10 2.50 -4.17
C LYS A 166 18.49 2.05 -2.84
N VAL A 167 17.27 2.50 -2.54
CA VAL A 167 16.52 2.07 -1.35
C VAL A 167 16.33 0.56 -1.37
N ILE A 168 15.96 -0.01 -2.53
CA ILE A 168 15.69 -1.44 -2.64
C ILE A 168 16.95 -2.28 -2.46
N GLU A 169 18.04 -1.85 -3.09
CA GLU A 169 19.34 -2.47 -2.95
C GLU A 169 19.78 -2.51 -1.48
N ASN A 170 19.64 -1.39 -0.75
CA ASN A 170 20.09 -1.30 0.63
C ASN A 170 19.20 -2.10 1.61
N ILE A 171 17.87 -2.00 1.48
CA ILE A 171 16.94 -2.58 2.45
C ILE A 171 16.70 -4.07 2.20
N TRP A 172 16.41 -4.48 0.96
CA TRP A 172 15.94 -5.84 0.70
C TRP A 172 17.00 -6.76 0.08
N GLU A 173 17.91 -6.23 -0.73
CA GLU A 173 18.95 -7.04 -1.39
C GLU A 173 20.18 -7.24 -0.51
N LYS A 174 20.89 -6.15 -0.19
CA LYS A 174 22.10 -6.16 0.63
C LYS A 174 21.79 -6.24 2.12
N ARG A 175 20.61 -5.76 2.53
CA ARG A 175 20.17 -5.69 3.94
C ARG A 175 21.22 -5.03 4.83
N ASN A 176 21.89 -3.99 4.31
CA ASN A 176 22.98 -3.27 4.97
C ASN A 176 22.47 -2.13 5.87
N VAL A 177 21.18 -1.79 5.77
CA VAL A 177 20.49 -0.86 6.67
C VAL A 177 19.61 -1.65 7.63
N ARG A 178 19.72 -1.34 8.93
CA ARG A 178 18.81 -1.88 9.93
C ARG A 178 17.45 -1.20 9.78
N ALA A 179 16.53 -1.85 9.08
CA ALA A 179 15.15 -1.40 8.92
C ALA A 179 14.18 -2.23 9.78
N THR A 180 13.20 -1.56 10.40
CA THR A 180 12.05 -2.23 11.01
C THR A 180 11.25 -2.96 9.93
N GLU A 181 11.07 -4.26 10.10
CA GLU A 181 10.33 -5.11 9.16
C GLU A 181 8.81 -4.84 9.21
N ALA A 182 8.18 -4.77 8.04
CA ALA A 182 6.73 -4.69 7.93
C ALA A 182 6.07 -5.99 8.41
N GLN A 183 5.03 -5.89 9.23
CA GLN A 183 4.16 -7.03 9.58
C GLN A 183 3.39 -7.49 8.33
N PRO A 184 2.73 -8.66 8.36
CA PRO A 184 2.11 -9.18 7.15
C PRO A 184 1.08 -8.21 6.55
N PHE A 185 0.33 -7.46 7.39
CA PHE A 185 -0.61 -6.42 6.95
C PHE A 185 0.02 -5.44 5.95
N PHE A 186 1.10 -4.77 6.35
CA PHE A 186 1.72 -3.73 5.53
C PHE A 186 2.60 -4.31 4.40
N THR A 187 2.89 -5.61 4.44
CA THR A 187 3.76 -6.24 3.43
C THR A 187 3.14 -6.20 2.03
N LEU A 188 1.82 -6.06 1.87
CA LEU A 188 1.25 -5.81 0.54
C LEU A 188 1.80 -4.53 -0.11
N VAL A 189 2.05 -3.47 0.67
CA VAL A 189 2.69 -2.23 0.18
C VAL A 189 4.12 -2.50 -0.24
N VAL A 190 4.87 -3.28 0.56
CA VAL A 190 6.24 -3.72 0.25
C VAL A 190 6.30 -4.49 -1.07
N LEU A 191 5.43 -5.49 -1.25
CA LEU A 191 5.42 -6.31 -2.46
C LEU A 191 5.10 -5.47 -3.71
N ASN A 192 4.12 -4.57 -3.62
CA ASN A 192 3.79 -3.68 -4.74
C ASN A 192 4.89 -2.63 -5.02
N ALA A 193 5.62 -2.17 -4.00
CA ALA A 193 6.76 -1.28 -4.17
C ALA A 193 7.90 -1.96 -4.94
N LEU A 194 8.21 -3.21 -4.59
CA LEU A 194 9.19 -4.02 -5.31
C LEU A 194 8.74 -4.30 -6.75
N ASP A 195 7.47 -4.65 -6.94
CA ASP A 195 6.94 -4.93 -8.27
C ASP A 195 7.01 -3.71 -9.21
N ARG A 196 6.70 -2.51 -8.66
CA ARG A 196 6.73 -1.24 -9.39
C ARG A 196 8.08 -0.94 -10.04
N VAL A 197 9.19 -1.37 -9.43
CA VAL A 197 10.54 -1.16 -9.98
C VAL A 197 11.09 -2.40 -10.72
N GLY A 198 10.23 -3.34 -11.08
CA GLY A 198 10.62 -4.55 -11.80
C GLY A 198 11.25 -5.64 -10.93
N ARG A 199 11.09 -5.58 -9.59
CA ARG A 199 11.65 -6.55 -8.64
C ARG A 199 10.64 -7.56 -8.13
N PHE A 200 9.85 -8.09 -9.06
CA PHE A 200 8.91 -9.19 -8.80
C PHE A 200 9.61 -10.45 -8.26
N ASP A 201 10.84 -10.72 -8.72
CA ASP A 201 11.70 -11.78 -8.20
C ASP A 201 11.93 -11.67 -6.69
N LEU A 202 12.21 -10.45 -6.21
CA LEU A 202 12.45 -10.17 -4.81
C LEU A 202 11.15 -10.24 -4.01
N ALA A 203 10.03 -9.78 -4.58
CA ALA A 203 8.71 -9.93 -3.99
C ALA A 203 8.35 -11.41 -3.76
N LEU A 204 8.56 -12.28 -4.75
CA LEU A 204 8.37 -13.73 -4.60
C LEU A 204 9.29 -14.35 -3.55
N LYS A 205 10.55 -13.91 -3.51
CA LYS A 205 11.51 -14.35 -2.49
C LYS A 205 11.01 -13.98 -1.09
N LEU A 206 10.54 -12.76 -0.87
CA LEU A 206 9.95 -12.34 0.41
C LEU A 206 8.71 -13.14 0.78
N ILE A 207 7.82 -13.45 -0.18
CA ILE A 207 6.64 -14.30 0.08
C ILE A 207 7.08 -15.68 0.60
N ARG A 208 8.03 -16.32 -0.08
CA ARG A 208 8.56 -17.63 0.32
C ARG A 208 9.28 -17.58 1.66
N GLU A 209 10.05 -16.54 1.92
CA GLU A 209 10.77 -16.36 3.19
C GLU A 209 9.83 -16.07 4.36
N ARG A 210 8.84 -15.20 4.19
CA ARG A 210 7.98 -14.73 5.28
C ARG A 210 6.79 -15.65 5.52
N TRP A 211 6.01 -15.98 4.50
CA TRP A 211 4.87 -16.88 4.67
C TRP A 211 5.29 -18.34 4.59
N GLY A 212 6.11 -18.71 3.60
CA GLY A 212 6.58 -20.09 3.47
C GLY A 212 7.32 -20.54 4.73
N ARG A 213 8.44 -19.89 5.07
CA ARG A 213 9.27 -20.35 6.20
C ARG A 213 8.72 -20.02 7.59
N ARG A 214 8.05 -18.88 7.78
CA ARG A 214 7.60 -18.46 9.13
C ARG A 214 6.18 -18.92 9.47
N MET A 215 5.38 -19.31 8.48
CA MET A 215 4.01 -19.82 8.69
C MET A 215 3.90 -21.28 8.21
N ILE A 216 4.03 -21.54 6.91
CA ILE A 216 3.73 -22.85 6.32
C ILE A 216 4.66 -23.94 6.85
N ASP A 217 5.98 -23.73 6.82
CA ASP A 217 6.98 -24.69 7.33
C ASP A 217 6.80 -24.98 8.83
N ARG A 218 6.08 -24.11 9.55
CA ARG A 218 5.75 -24.25 10.98
C ARG A 218 4.35 -24.81 11.23
N GLY A 219 3.66 -25.28 10.18
CA GLY A 219 2.35 -25.91 10.28
C GLY A 219 1.16 -24.94 10.33
N ALA A 220 1.34 -23.68 9.94
CA ALA A 220 0.21 -22.75 9.84
C ALA A 220 -0.74 -23.16 8.71
N SER A 221 -2.04 -23.24 9.03
CA SER A 221 -3.12 -23.42 8.04
C SER A 221 -3.90 -22.13 7.75
N SER A 222 -3.53 -21.03 8.40
CA SER A 222 -4.11 -19.69 8.26
C SER A 222 -3.03 -18.62 8.46
N THR A 223 -3.27 -17.41 8.00
CA THR A 223 -2.31 -16.31 8.13
C THR A 223 -2.37 -15.67 9.52
N TYR A 224 -1.22 -15.46 10.15
CA TYR A 224 -1.12 -14.84 11.49
C TYR A 224 -1.31 -13.32 11.44
N GLU A 225 -1.76 -12.71 12.55
CA GLU A 225 -1.92 -11.25 12.67
C GLU A 225 -0.59 -10.48 12.57
N GLU A 226 0.44 -10.95 13.27
CA GLU A 226 1.83 -10.48 13.23
C GLU A 226 2.75 -11.66 12.87
N TRP A 227 4.03 -11.41 12.61
CA TRP A 227 4.99 -12.52 12.41
C TRP A 227 5.15 -13.40 13.66
N TYR A 228 4.83 -12.87 14.84
CA TYR A 228 4.98 -13.54 16.13
C TYR A 228 3.61 -13.98 16.66
N GLN A 229 3.56 -15.21 17.19
CA GLN A 229 2.33 -15.85 17.69
C GLN A 229 2.08 -15.54 19.18
N ASN A 230 3.15 -15.46 19.97
CA ASN A 230 3.11 -15.36 21.43
C ASN A 230 3.64 -14.02 21.96
N GLY A 231 3.66 -12.98 21.12
CA GLY A 231 3.97 -11.63 21.55
C GLY A 231 4.07 -10.65 20.40
N SER A 232 4.59 -9.47 20.69
CA SER A 232 4.79 -8.40 19.71
C SER A 232 6.04 -7.59 20.02
N TRP A 233 6.69 -7.09 18.98
CA TRP A 233 7.82 -6.15 19.05
C TRP A 233 7.42 -4.71 18.75
N ARG A 234 6.11 -4.40 18.71
CA ARG A 234 5.56 -3.08 18.32
C ARG A 234 6.07 -1.88 19.14
N SER A 235 6.63 -2.12 20.33
CA SER A 235 7.21 -1.10 21.21
C SER A 235 8.74 -0.96 21.08
N GLY A 236 9.38 -1.75 20.21
CA GLY A 236 10.84 -1.92 20.16
C GLY A 236 11.38 -2.95 21.16
N SER A 237 10.52 -3.53 22.00
CA SER A 237 10.84 -4.61 22.94
C SER A 237 9.78 -5.71 22.86
N PHE A 238 10.18 -6.96 23.11
CA PHE A 238 9.23 -8.07 23.07
C PHE A 238 8.30 -8.04 24.27
N VAL A 239 6.99 -8.03 24.01
CA VAL A 239 5.95 -8.18 25.03
C VAL A 239 5.17 -9.45 24.75
N GLY A 240 5.15 -10.38 25.71
CA GLY A 240 4.50 -11.69 25.56
C GLY A 240 2.98 -11.62 25.77
N PHE A 241 2.21 -12.01 24.76
CA PHE A 241 0.76 -12.21 24.80
C PHE A 241 0.32 -12.96 23.54
N LEU A 242 -0.80 -13.68 23.60
CA LEU A 242 -1.29 -14.44 22.44
C LEU A 242 -1.79 -13.48 21.35
N ARG A 243 -1.32 -13.68 20.11
CA ARG A 243 -1.80 -12.98 18.90
C ARG A 243 -2.79 -13.86 18.14
N SER A 244 -3.58 -13.26 17.25
CA SER A 244 -4.46 -14.07 16.40
C SER A 244 -3.65 -14.89 15.39
N HIS A 245 -3.98 -16.18 15.29
CA HIS A 245 -3.38 -17.10 14.31
C HIS A 245 -4.20 -17.19 13.02
N SER A 246 -5.32 -16.47 12.93
CA SER A 246 -6.18 -16.41 11.76
C SER A 246 -6.64 -14.98 11.56
N HIS A 247 -5.90 -14.23 10.75
CA HIS A 247 -6.15 -12.82 10.48
C HIS A 247 -6.06 -12.52 8.98
N ALA A 248 -7.18 -12.12 8.40
CA ALA A 248 -7.34 -11.97 6.94
C ALA A 248 -6.43 -10.89 6.34
N TRP A 249 -6.07 -9.87 7.11
CA TRP A 249 -5.21 -8.77 6.64
C TRP A 249 -3.80 -9.22 6.21
N SER A 250 -3.44 -10.47 6.51
CA SER A 250 -2.13 -11.06 6.27
C SER A 250 -2.13 -11.96 5.04
N ALA A 251 -3.25 -12.04 4.33
CA ALA A 251 -3.39 -12.79 3.08
C ALA A 251 -2.83 -12.01 1.87
N SER A 252 -1.90 -11.09 2.08
CA SER A 252 -1.25 -10.29 1.03
C SER A 252 -0.73 -11.10 -0.17
N PRO A 253 -0.15 -12.32 -0.01
CA PRO A 253 0.28 -13.11 -1.14
C PRO A 253 -0.86 -13.48 -2.09
N ALA A 254 -2.07 -13.69 -1.59
CA ALA A 254 -3.22 -14.02 -2.44
C ALA A 254 -3.53 -12.85 -3.38
N GLU A 255 -3.67 -11.64 -2.83
CA GLU A 255 -3.96 -10.46 -3.63
C GLU A 255 -2.81 -10.11 -4.59
N PHE A 256 -1.57 -10.14 -4.09
CA PHE A 256 -0.39 -9.81 -4.90
C PHE A 256 -0.18 -10.81 -6.04
N LEU A 257 -0.24 -12.12 -5.78
CA LEU A 257 0.01 -13.10 -6.85
C LEU A 257 -1.09 -13.08 -7.90
N ILE A 258 -2.37 -12.99 -7.50
CA ILE A 258 -3.49 -12.97 -8.43
C ILE A 258 -3.40 -11.77 -9.38
N ARG A 259 -3.06 -10.58 -8.88
CA ARG A 259 -2.98 -9.38 -9.73
C ARG A 259 -1.65 -9.26 -10.46
N ASN A 260 -0.53 -9.42 -9.75
CA ASN A 260 0.77 -9.04 -10.28
C ASN A 260 1.38 -10.13 -11.19
N LEU A 261 1.01 -11.41 -11.08
CA LEU A 261 1.43 -12.43 -12.06
C LEU A 261 0.88 -12.14 -13.45
N ILE A 262 -0.36 -11.65 -13.53
CA ILE A 262 -1.03 -11.35 -14.79
C ILE A 262 -0.91 -9.87 -15.17
N GLY A 263 -0.25 -9.06 -14.33
CA GLY A 263 -0.13 -7.61 -14.49
C GLY A 263 -1.49 -6.93 -14.68
N LEU A 264 -2.48 -7.30 -13.85
CA LEU A 264 -3.85 -6.80 -13.96
C LEU A 264 -3.96 -5.36 -13.46
N GLU A 265 -4.56 -4.51 -14.29
CA GLU A 265 -4.98 -3.16 -13.93
C GLU A 265 -6.40 -2.93 -14.43
N ILE A 266 -7.26 -2.36 -13.59
CA ILE A 266 -8.63 -2.01 -13.97
C ILE A 266 -8.60 -0.58 -14.51
N LEU A 267 -8.96 -0.41 -15.79
CA LEU A 267 -8.93 0.88 -16.48
C LEU A 267 -10.28 1.57 -16.51
N GLU A 268 -11.36 0.79 -16.50
CA GLU A 268 -12.72 1.31 -16.42
C GLU A 268 -13.52 0.56 -15.34
N PRO A 269 -14.38 1.26 -14.58
CA PRO A 269 -15.16 0.69 -13.49
C PRO A 269 -15.99 -0.55 -13.90
N GLY A 270 -16.13 -1.50 -12.97
CA GLY A 270 -16.81 -2.77 -13.19
C GLY A 270 -16.01 -3.75 -14.05
N CYS A 271 -14.69 -3.54 -14.14
CA CYS A 271 -13.78 -4.31 -15.00
C CYS A 271 -14.19 -4.30 -16.47
N ARG A 272 -14.93 -3.28 -16.95
CA ARG A 272 -15.34 -3.16 -18.37
C ARG A 272 -14.16 -3.08 -19.31
N LYS A 273 -13.08 -2.45 -18.84
CA LYS A 273 -11.79 -2.40 -19.52
C LYS A 273 -10.68 -2.68 -18.53
N VAL A 274 -9.80 -3.60 -18.88
CA VAL A 274 -8.65 -3.97 -18.06
C VAL A 274 -7.39 -3.99 -18.90
N ARG A 275 -6.25 -3.74 -18.26
CA ARG A 275 -4.94 -4.08 -18.79
C ARG A 275 -4.50 -5.40 -18.18
N VAL A 276 -3.95 -6.29 -19.00
CA VAL A 276 -3.35 -7.55 -18.56
C VAL A 276 -1.97 -7.66 -19.19
N ARG A 277 -0.94 -7.78 -18.35
CA ARG A 277 0.46 -7.94 -18.73
C ARG A 277 1.04 -9.20 -18.05
N PRO A 278 0.77 -10.40 -18.60
CA PRO A 278 1.20 -11.63 -17.96
C PRO A 278 2.73 -11.71 -17.90
N ARG A 279 3.25 -12.02 -16.72
CA ARG A 279 4.69 -12.07 -16.48
C ARG A 279 5.29 -13.36 -17.03
N GLU A 280 6.46 -13.23 -17.62
CA GLU A 280 7.31 -14.40 -17.84
C GLU A 280 7.91 -14.84 -16.49
N THR A 281 7.72 -16.11 -16.16
CA THR A 281 8.19 -16.70 -14.90
C THR A 281 8.90 -18.02 -15.19
N PRO A 282 9.87 -18.42 -14.36
CA PRO A 282 10.53 -19.74 -14.49
C PRO A 282 9.64 -20.91 -14.06
N PHE A 283 8.35 -20.66 -13.83
CA PHE A 283 7.35 -21.64 -13.42
C PHE A 283 6.04 -21.34 -14.13
N ASN A 284 5.23 -22.39 -14.32
CA ASN A 284 3.90 -22.27 -14.92
C ASN A 284 2.91 -21.70 -13.91
N TYR A 285 1.94 -20.92 -14.40
CA TYR A 285 0.83 -20.44 -13.59
C TYR A 285 -0.49 -20.40 -14.35
N SER A 286 -1.57 -20.49 -13.60
CA SER A 286 -2.94 -20.27 -14.07
C SER A 286 -3.64 -19.40 -13.04
N VAL A 287 -4.18 -18.28 -13.49
CA VAL A 287 -4.88 -17.31 -12.65
C VAL A 287 -6.27 -17.10 -13.23
N THR A 288 -7.27 -17.22 -12.36
CA THR A 288 -8.64 -16.82 -12.64
C THR A 288 -8.94 -15.59 -11.80
N PHE A 289 -9.15 -14.45 -12.47
CA PHE A 289 -9.59 -13.23 -11.82
C PHE A 289 -11.11 -13.06 -12.05
N PRO A 290 -11.94 -13.22 -11.00
CA PRO A 290 -13.37 -12.99 -11.13
C PRO A 290 -13.65 -11.51 -11.35
N THR A 291 -14.66 -11.20 -12.16
CA THR A 291 -15.18 -9.84 -12.37
C THR A 291 -16.71 -9.86 -12.35
N PRO A 292 -17.38 -8.70 -12.21
CA PRO A 292 -18.83 -8.61 -12.35
C PRO A 292 -19.36 -9.13 -13.70
N LEU A 293 -18.54 -9.11 -14.75
CA LEU A 293 -18.90 -9.52 -16.11
C LEU A 293 -18.50 -10.97 -16.44
N GLY A 294 -17.90 -11.69 -15.48
CA GLY A 294 -17.37 -13.04 -15.66
C GLY A 294 -15.87 -13.13 -15.43
N ASN A 295 -15.31 -14.33 -15.61
CA ASN A 295 -13.92 -14.61 -15.23
C ASN A 295 -12.94 -14.23 -16.35
N ILE A 296 -11.87 -13.54 -15.97
CA ILE A 296 -10.67 -13.42 -16.81
C ILE A 296 -9.73 -14.55 -16.42
N GLN A 297 -9.39 -15.42 -17.37
CA GLN A 297 -8.45 -16.52 -17.18
C GLN A 297 -7.17 -16.23 -17.93
N VAL A 298 -6.04 -16.33 -17.23
CA VAL A 298 -4.71 -16.16 -17.80
C VAL A 298 -3.88 -17.37 -17.43
N THR A 299 -3.23 -17.97 -18.41
CA THR A 299 -2.31 -19.09 -18.22
C THR A 299 -0.97 -18.76 -18.82
N ASN A 300 0.10 -19.16 -18.15
CA ASN A 300 1.45 -19.25 -18.70
C ASN A 300 1.90 -20.70 -18.52
N ARG A 301 2.08 -21.41 -19.62
CA ARG A 301 2.60 -22.78 -19.65
C ARG A 301 3.82 -22.82 -20.56
N ASP A 302 4.98 -23.05 -19.98
CA ASP A 302 6.26 -23.19 -20.67
C ASP A 302 6.58 -21.96 -21.57
N GLY A 303 6.17 -20.77 -21.12
CA GLY A 303 6.31 -19.50 -21.84
C GLY A 303 5.15 -19.16 -22.77
N GLU A 304 4.22 -20.10 -23.02
CA GLU A 304 3.03 -19.85 -23.83
C GLU A 304 1.93 -19.18 -22.97
N ILE A 305 1.59 -17.94 -23.33
CA ILE A 305 0.59 -17.15 -22.62
C ILE A 305 -0.76 -17.20 -23.35
N THR A 306 -1.80 -17.68 -22.65
CA THR A 306 -3.19 -17.61 -23.13
C THR A 306 -4.03 -16.74 -22.21
N ILE A 307 -4.86 -15.88 -22.80
CA ILE A 307 -5.82 -15.00 -22.08
C ILE A 307 -7.21 -15.26 -22.64
N GLN A 308 -8.16 -15.55 -21.76
CA GLN A 308 -9.58 -15.69 -22.06
C GLN A 308 -10.38 -14.75 -21.17
N ALA A 309 -11.34 -14.04 -21.75
CA ALA A 309 -12.25 -13.14 -21.04
C ALA A 309 -13.61 -13.10 -21.76
N PRO A 310 -14.70 -12.78 -21.05
CA PRO A 310 -15.99 -12.46 -21.65
C PRO A 310 -15.87 -11.38 -22.74
N GLU A 311 -16.72 -11.44 -23.77
CA GLU A 311 -16.71 -10.50 -24.89
C GLU A 311 -17.00 -9.05 -24.45
N GLU A 312 -17.72 -8.89 -23.34
CA GLU A 312 -18.06 -7.61 -22.72
C GLU A 312 -16.87 -6.91 -22.06
N ILE A 313 -15.75 -7.62 -21.84
CA ILE A 313 -14.54 -7.08 -21.22
C ILE A 313 -13.52 -6.71 -22.30
N THR A 314 -13.19 -5.42 -22.39
CA THR A 314 -12.09 -4.96 -23.23
C THR A 314 -10.75 -5.24 -22.55
N VAL A 315 -9.96 -6.17 -23.09
CA VAL A 315 -8.62 -6.51 -22.57
C VAL A 315 -7.54 -5.83 -23.40
N VAL A 316 -6.77 -4.95 -22.76
CA VAL A 316 -5.62 -4.24 -23.36
C VAL A 316 -4.31 -4.96 -22.97
N ARG A 317 -3.43 -5.21 -23.95
CA ARG A 317 -2.17 -5.95 -23.77
C ARG A 317 -0.89 -5.09 -23.86
N ARG A 318 -0.99 -3.81 -24.24
CA ARG A 318 0.16 -2.90 -24.43
C ARG A 318 -0.03 -1.60 -23.63
N ASP A 319 1.06 -0.83 -23.53
CA ASP A 319 1.04 0.55 -23.03
C ASP A 319 0.18 1.46 -23.92
#